data_AF-A0A559KNE1-F1
#
_entry.id   AF-A0A559KNE1-F1
#
_cell.length_a   1.000
_cell.length_b   1.000
_cell.length_c   1.000
_cell.angle_alpha   90.00
_cell.angle_beta   90.00
_cell.angle_gamma   90.00
#
_symmetry.space_group_name_H-M   'P 1'
#
loop_
_entity.id
_entity.type
_entity.pdbx_description
1 polymer ?
#
loop_
_entity_poly.entity_id
_entity_poly.type
_entity_poly.pdbx_seq_one_letter_code
_entity_poly.pdbx_strand_id
1 'polypeptide(L)'
;MPLFSNRGRELPEAILPIQEAKEAKIAMQQRIADSLSTKDNKLKNSDVLYPTGMSDISHIHDIISLYTTATKRTVAIFGKIHGYECKLYDATQSDLETLEVDLAPGLQLWALFTEFPGNPLLGSVDLERIERIYDEYDFLFVVDDTVAQTDFEERVIKASQNAQHIADILRKHSSVGQVYYPKGSPTQQLHEKYKRPGKGYGYLLSIRFKTPAAAIAFHDALDVAKGPSLGTNFTLGCAYTLFAHYDELEWAEEYGVVKHLVRISVGIENERFLDEVIKTALDAAERANVSSCVTLSLAYVRLIRDDPNDKHKFLAGSSLDITTRLELSIYVFPRGLNRSGGMTGYNPVAHNWKSIFGSTTTSYLTEY
;
A
#
# COMPACT_ATOMS: atom_id res chain seq x y z
N MET A 1 -6.06 -13.78 29.57
CA MET A 1 -7.35 -14.52 29.60
C MET A 1 -7.42 -15.35 28.31
N PRO A 2 -7.04 -16.65 28.30
CA PRO A 2 -7.15 -17.48 27.11
C PRO A 2 -8.54 -18.13 27.09
N LEU A 3 -9.36 -17.76 26.11
CA LEU A 3 -10.68 -18.36 25.89
C LEU A 3 -10.63 -19.24 24.63
N PHE A 4 -10.07 -20.44 24.75
CA PHE A 4 -10.53 -21.61 23.98
C PHE A 4 -10.28 -22.86 24.82
N SER A 5 -11.20 -23.09 25.76
CA SER A 5 -11.31 -24.36 26.49
C SER A 5 -12.02 -25.35 25.56
N ASN A 6 -11.25 -26.23 24.92
CA ASN A 6 -11.77 -27.44 24.29
C ASN A 6 -12.30 -28.38 25.39
N ARG A 7 -13.57 -28.21 25.76
CA ARG A 7 -14.25 -29.16 26.64
C ARG A 7 -14.63 -30.42 25.85
N GLY A 8 -13.82 -31.47 26.03
CA GLY A 8 -14.31 -32.85 26.14
C GLY A 8 -15.09 -33.45 24.97
N ARG A 9 -14.70 -33.21 23.72
CA ARG A 9 -15.06 -34.11 22.61
C ARG A 9 -13.80 -34.85 22.19
N GLU A 10 -13.76 -36.15 22.44
CA GLU A 10 -12.88 -37.04 21.66
C GLU A 10 -13.31 -36.90 20.21
N LEU A 11 -12.49 -36.21 19.41
CA LEU A 11 -12.63 -36.26 17.96
C LEU A 11 -12.35 -37.72 17.58
N PRO A 12 -13.25 -38.41 16.85
CA PRO A 12 -12.91 -39.73 16.32
C PRO A 12 -11.59 -39.62 15.55
N GLU A 13 -10.74 -40.64 15.62
CA GLU A 13 -9.55 -40.76 14.76
C GLU A 13 -10.02 -40.64 13.31
N ALA A 14 -10.01 -39.42 12.80
CA ALA A 14 -10.37 -39.15 11.43
C ALA A 14 -9.25 -39.77 10.60
N ILE A 15 -9.53 -40.93 10.01
CA ILE A 15 -8.70 -41.48 8.95
C ILE A 15 -8.70 -40.41 7.86
N LEU A 16 -7.63 -39.62 7.80
CA LEU A 16 -7.47 -38.62 6.76
C LEU A 16 -7.51 -39.38 5.42
N PRO A 17 -8.40 -39.01 4.49
CA PRO A 17 -8.58 -39.72 3.23
C PRO A 17 -7.40 -39.39 2.29
N ILE A 18 -6.22 -39.94 2.60
CA ILE A 18 -4.94 -39.61 1.95
C ILE A 18 -5.00 -39.99 0.45
N GLN A 19 -5.68 -41.08 0.12
CA GLN A 19 -5.79 -41.54 -1.26
C GLN A 19 -6.70 -40.60 -2.07
N GLU A 20 -7.87 -40.28 -1.54
CA GLU A 20 -8.81 -39.36 -2.16
C GLU A 20 -8.21 -37.95 -2.27
N ALA A 21 -7.40 -37.52 -1.30
CA ALA A 21 -6.67 -36.26 -1.36
C ALA A 21 -5.63 -36.24 -2.49
N LYS A 22 -4.91 -37.35 -2.73
CA LYS A 22 -3.96 -37.47 -3.85
C LYS A 22 -4.69 -37.43 -5.19
N GLU A 23 -5.79 -38.16 -5.31
CA GLU A 23 -6.62 -38.18 -6.52
C GLU A 23 -7.22 -36.80 -6.81
N ALA A 24 -7.72 -36.11 -5.78
CA ALA A 24 -8.21 -34.75 -5.89
C ALA A 24 -7.10 -33.77 -6.35
N LYS A 25 -5.88 -33.89 -5.79
CA LYS A 25 -4.74 -33.07 -6.23
C LYS A 25 -4.45 -33.28 -7.71
N ILE A 26 -4.34 -34.52 -8.16
CA ILE A 26 -4.06 -34.85 -9.58
C ILE A 26 -5.17 -34.28 -10.48
N ALA A 27 -6.44 -34.45 -10.09
CA ALA A 27 -7.56 -33.92 -10.84
C ALA A 27 -7.56 -32.38 -10.93
N MET A 28 -7.18 -31.68 -9.85
CA MET A 28 -7.02 -30.22 -9.86
C MET A 28 -5.85 -29.79 -10.75
N GLN A 29 -4.70 -30.45 -10.64
CA GLN A 29 -3.54 -30.18 -11.49
C GLN A 29 -3.88 -30.33 -12.97
N GLN A 30 -4.55 -31.43 -13.35
CA GLN A 30 -4.95 -31.66 -14.73
C GLN A 30 -5.85 -30.55 -15.25
N ARG A 31 -6.86 -30.13 -14.47
CA ARG A 31 -7.76 -29.05 -14.86
C ARG A 31 -7.03 -27.73 -15.08
N ILE A 32 -6.11 -27.37 -14.19
CA ILE A 32 -5.32 -26.13 -14.28
C ILE A 32 -4.36 -26.20 -15.48
N ALA A 33 -3.65 -27.31 -15.64
CA ALA A 33 -2.74 -27.52 -16.76
C ALA A 33 -3.49 -27.46 -18.10
N ASP A 34 -4.66 -28.08 -18.20
CA ASP A 34 -5.49 -28.05 -19.40
C ASP A 34 -6.02 -26.64 -19.70
N SER A 35 -6.41 -25.87 -18.68
CA SER A 35 -6.94 -24.51 -18.87
C SER A 35 -5.85 -23.51 -19.28
N LEU A 36 -4.62 -23.70 -18.80
CA LEU A 36 -3.49 -22.82 -19.10
C LEU A 36 -2.67 -23.27 -20.33
N SER A 37 -2.87 -24.51 -20.79
CA SER A 37 -2.22 -25.02 -22.00
C SER A 37 -2.72 -24.29 -23.25
N THR A 38 -1.78 -23.90 -24.11
CA THR A 38 -2.09 -23.33 -25.42
C THR A 38 -2.04 -24.41 -26.50
N LYS A 39 -2.20 -24.01 -27.77
CA LYS A 39 -2.00 -24.92 -28.91
C LYS A 39 -0.55 -25.42 -28.98
N ASP A 40 0.38 -24.52 -28.69
CA ASP A 40 1.82 -24.71 -28.92
C ASP A 40 2.58 -25.06 -27.63
N ASN A 41 1.97 -24.87 -26.46
CA ASN A 41 2.53 -25.26 -25.17
C ASN A 41 1.54 -26.10 -24.36
N LYS A 42 1.88 -27.37 -24.12
CA LYS A 42 1.07 -28.31 -23.33
C LYS A 42 1.71 -28.52 -21.96
N LEU A 43 1.07 -27.97 -20.94
CA LEU A 43 1.51 -28.09 -19.56
C LEU A 43 1.22 -29.48 -19.00
N LYS A 44 2.11 -29.95 -18.15
CA LYS A 44 1.96 -31.19 -17.37
C LYS A 44 1.45 -30.86 -15.98
N ASN A 45 0.97 -31.88 -15.27
CA ASN A 45 0.57 -31.75 -13.87
C ASN A 45 1.72 -31.31 -12.95
N SER A 46 2.97 -31.58 -13.33
CA SER A 46 4.17 -31.12 -12.60
C SER A 46 4.41 -29.62 -12.71
N ASP A 47 3.82 -28.97 -13.70
CA ASP A 47 4.10 -27.58 -14.06
C ASP A 47 3.14 -26.61 -13.37
N VAL A 48 2.19 -27.14 -12.58
CA VAL A 48 1.10 -26.37 -11.98
C VAL A 48 0.80 -26.84 -10.55
N LEU A 49 0.16 -25.94 -9.79
CA LEU A 49 -0.31 -26.13 -8.41
C LEU A 49 0.83 -26.42 -7.42
N TYR A 50 1.34 -25.33 -6.85
CA TYR A 50 2.34 -25.34 -5.79
C TYR A 50 1.69 -25.12 -4.41
N PRO A 51 2.39 -25.43 -3.30
CA PRO A 51 1.85 -25.19 -1.96
C PRO A 51 1.47 -23.73 -1.69
N THR A 52 2.20 -22.78 -2.28
CA THR A 52 1.95 -21.33 -2.23
C THR A 52 2.47 -20.66 -3.50
N GLY A 53 2.04 -19.43 -3.80
CA GLY A 53 2.62 -18.64 -4.89
C GLY A 53 4.11 -18.37 -4.72
N MET A 54 4.60 -18.23 -3.47
CA MET A 54 6.03 -18.12 -3.20
C MET A 54 6.80 -19.41 -3.53
N SER A 55 6.15 -20.57 -3.34
CA SER A 55 6.74 -21.86 -3.73
C SER A 55 6.79 -22.02 -5.25
N ASP A 56 5.84 -21.44 -5.98
CA ASP A 56 5.84 -21.38 -7.44
C ASP A 56 7.02 -20.53 -7.94
N ILE A 57 7.16 -19.29 -7.44
CA ILE A 57 8.28 -18.41 -7.76
C ILE A 57 9.64 -19.06 -7.40
N SER A 58 9.72 -19.75 -6.25
CA SER A 58 10.91 -20.49 -5.86
C SER A 58 11.20 -21.69 -6.77
N HIS A 59 10.19 -22.30 -7.38
CA HIS A 59 10.40 -23.39 -8.32
C HIS A 59 10.95 -22.88 -9.66
N ILE A 60 10.50 -21.69 -10.09
CA ILE A 60 11.06 -21.01 -11.26
C ILE A 60 12.55 -20.73 -11.07
N HIS A 61 12.98 -20.32 -9.87
CA HIS A 61 14.41 -20.20 -9.52
C HIS A 61 15.19 -21.49 -9.81
N ASP A 62 14.67 -22.63 -9.34
CA ASP A 62 15.35 -23.91 -9.50
C ASP A 62 15.44 -24.30 -10.98
N ILE A 63 14.39 -24.04 -11.77
CA ILE A 63 14.40 -24.26 -13.23
C ILE A 63 15.47 -23.38 -13.90
N ILE A 64 15.53 -22.10 -13.55
CA ILE A 64 16.55 -21.17 -14.06
C ILE A 64 17.95 -21.71 -13.76
N SER A 65 18.19 -22.20 -12.54
CA SER A 65 19.50 -22.71 -12.12
C SER A 65 19.96 -23.93 -12.96
N LEU A 66 19.02 -24.74 -13.45
CA LEU A 66 19.30 -25.94 -14.25
C LEU A 66 19.57 -25.62 -15.73
N TYR A 67 19.01 -24.52 -16.26
CA TYR A 67 19.18 -24.13 -17.65
C TYR A 67 20.50 -23.40 -17.95
N THR A 68 21.23 -22.95 -16.92
CA THR A 68 22.32 -22.00 -17.13
C THR A 68 23.71 -22.64 -17.01
N THR A 69 24.59 -22.29 -17.94
CA THR A 69 26.03 -22.62 -17.88
C THR A 69 26.81 -21.42 -17.31
N ALA A 70 27.18 -21.48 -16.03
CA ALA A 70 28.26 -20.76 -15.30
C ALA A 70 28.59 -19.25 -15.57
N THR A 71 27.89 -18.53 -16.45
CA THR A 71 28.34 -17.20 -16.94
C THR A 71 27.30 -16.09 -16.83
N LYS A 72 26.00 -16.39 -16.92
CA LYS A 72 24.92 -15.42 -16.64
C LYS A 72 24.76 -15.28 -15.10
N ARG A 73 24.55 -14.07 -14.56
CA ARG A 73 24.67 -13.81 -13.09
C ARG A 73 23.56 -12.98 -12.43
N THR A 74 22.64 -12.37 -13.18
CA THR A 74 21.68 -11.41 -12.60
C THR A 74 20.24 -11.74 -12.96
N VAL A 75 19.34 -11.58 -11.98
CA VAL A 75 17.89 -11.59 -12.19
C VAL A 75 17.40 -10.14 -12.15
N ALA A 76 16.62 -9.73 -13.15
CA ALA A 76 15.96 -8.43 -13.17
C ALA A 76 14.57 -8.56 -12.56
N ILE A 77 14.16 -7.59 -11.74
CA ILE A 77 12.80 -7.56 -11.19
C ILE A 77 12.21 -6.16 -11.40
N PHE A 78 11.04 -6.13 -12.01
CA PHE A 78 10.11 -5.00 -11.99
C PHE A 78 9.08 -5.24 -10.88
N GLY A 79 9.40 -4.83 -9.64
CA GLY A 79 8.65 -5.18 -8.43
C GLY A 79 9.54 -5.73 -7.30
N LYS A 80 8.97 -6.52 -6.38
CA LYS A 80 9.74 -7.13 -5.27
C LYS A 80 9.56 -8.64 -5.19
N ILE A 81 10.65 -9.38 -5.39
CA ILE A 81 10.73 -10.82 -5.08
C ILE A 81 11.90 -11.04 -4.13
N HIS A 82 11.66 -11.78 -3.05
CA HIS A 82 12.67 -12.09 -2.03
C HIS A 82 13.53 -13.29 -2.47
N GLY A 83 14.83 -13.26 -2.17
CA GLY A 83 15.71 -14.44 -2.26
C GLY A 83 16.69 -14.49 -3.44
N TYR A 84 16.86 -13.40 -4.19
CA TYR A 84 17.73 -13.35 -5.38
C TYR A 84 18.75 -12.20 -5.30
N GLU A 85 19.95 -12.38 -5.88
CA GLU A 85 20.84 -11.26 -6.21
C GLU A 85 20.25 -10.53 -7.43
N CYS A 86 19.53 -9.44 -7.17
CA CYS A 86 18.69 -8.79 -8.16
C CYS A 86 19.10 -7.38 -8.48
N LYS A 87 18.84 -7.01 -9.74
CA LYS A 87 18.70 -5.62 -10.14
C LYS A 87 17.22 -5.26 -10.16
N LEU A 88 16.85 -4.31 -9.29
CA LEU A 88 15.48 -3.82 -9.16
C LEU A 88 15.25 -2.63 -10.09
N TYR A 89 14.04 -2.55 -10.61
CA TYR A 89 13.57 -1.50 -11.49
C TYR A 89 12.12 -1.14 -11.14
N ASP A 90 11.71 0.12 -11.37
CA ASP A 90 10.39 0.64 -10.94
C ASP A 90 9.27 0.36 -11.95
N ALA A 91 9.54 -0.46 -12.96
CA ALA A 91 8.62 -0.83 -14.03
C ALA A 91 8.14 0.36 -14.88
N THR A 92 8.93 1.43 -14.92
CA THR A 92 8.65 2.62 -15.73
C THR A 92 9.26 2.52 -17.13
N GLN A 93 8.87 3.45 -18.02
CA GLN A 93 9.50 3.56 -19.34
C GLN A 93 10.99 3.89 -19.25
N SER A 94 11.39 4.73 -18.28
CA SER A 94 12.79 5.06 -18.03
C SER A 94 13.58 3.86 -17.54
N ASP A 95 12.96 2.94 -16.80
CA ASP A 95 13.63 1.72 -16.36
C ASP A 95 13.81 0.72 -17.48
N LEU A 96 12.86 0.65 -18.42
CA LEU A 96 13.03 -0.17 -19.63
C LEU A 96 14.19 0.36 -20.49
N GLU A 97 14.35 1.68 -20.59
CA GLU A 97 15.53 2.29 -21.23
C GLU A 97 16.81 1.95 -20.46
N THR A 98 16.78 2.02 -19.13
CA THR A 98 17.93 1.67 -18.28
C THR A 98 18.31 0.19 -18.45
N LEU A 99 17.33 -0.70 -18.48
CA LEU A 99 17.52 -2.14 -18.73
C LEU A 99 18.20 -2.37 -20.08
N GLU A 100 17.74 -1.74 -21.15
CA GLU A 100 18.36 -1.83 -22.48
C GLU A 100 19.81 -1.29 -22.47
N VAL A 101 20.04 -0.16 -21.80
CA VAL A 101 21.38 0.43 -21.62
C VAL A 101 22.31 -0.47 -20.82
N ASP A 102 21.80 -1.24 -19.85
CA ASP A 102 22.60 -2.18 -19.08
C ASP A 102 22.91 -3.47 -19.86
N LEU A 103 21.94 -3.95 -20.65
CA LEU A 103 22.08 -5.14 -21.49
C LEU A 103 23.07 -4.92 -22.63
N ALA A 104 23.07 -3.74 -23.26
CA ALA A 104 23.95 -3.40 -24.39
C ALA A 104 25.46 -3.59 -24.13
N PRO A 105 26.07 -3.13 -23.02
CA PRO A 105 27.48 -3.32 -22.71
C PRO A 105 27.81 -4.73 -22.17
N GLY A 106 26.81 -5.61 -22.02
CA GLY A 106 27.01 -7.02 -21.71
C GLY A 106 26.44 -7.50 -20.38
N LEU A 107 25.51 -6.78 -19.73
CA LEU A 107 24.73 -7.39 -18.65
C LEU A 107 24.02 -8.64 -19.20
N GLN A 108 24.15 -9.75 -18.49
CA GLN A 108 23.51 -11.01 -18.87
C GLN A 108 22.47 -11.42 -17.84
N LEU A 109 21.22 -11.50 -18.28
CA LEU A 109 20.09 -11.88 -17.43
C LEU A 109 19.77 -13.38 -17.51
N TRP A 110 19.47 -13.97 -16.36
CA TRP A 110 18.84 -15.28 -16.28
C TRP A 110 17.34 -15.20 -16.57
N ALA A 111 16.71 -14.25 -15.89
CA ALA A 111 15.29 -14.05 -15.95
C ALA A 111 14.96 -12.61 -15.64
N LEU A 112 13.77 -12.22 -16.08
CA LEU A 112 13.13 -10.97 -15.77
C LEU A 112 11.75 -11.27 -15.21
N PHE A 113 11.51 -10.87 -13.98
CA PHE A 113 10.23 -11.01 -13.31
C PHE A 113 9.49 -9.68 -13.30
N THR A 114 8.19 -9.71 -13.55
CA THR A 114 7.32 -8.54 -13.39
C THR A 114 5.95 -8.95 -12.89
N GLU A 115 5.31 -8.06 -12.14
CA GLU A 115 3.89 -8.17 -11.80
C GLU A 115 3.03 -7.33 -12.75
N PHE A 116 1.87 -7.84 -13.15
CA PHE A 116 0.94 -7.12 -14.02
C PHE A 116 -0.52 -7.19 -13.54
N PRO A 117 -1.10 -6.08 -13.04
CA PRO A 117 -0.45 -4.83 -12.66
C PRO A 117 0.40 -5.00 -11.37
N GLY A 118 1.39 -4.13 -11.17
CA GLY A 118 2.30 -4.23 -10.01
C GLY A 118 1.62 -3.94 -8.67
N ASN A 119 1.85 -4.73 -7.64
CA ASN A 119 1.35 -4.49 -6.27
C ASN A 119 2.38 -3.71 -5.44
N PRO A 120 2.01 -2.61 -4.74
CA PRO A 120 0.66 -2.12 -4.45
C PRO A 120 0.19 -0.93 -5.30
N LEU A 121 1.03 -0.38 -6.18
CA LEU A 121 0.75 0.90 -6.87
C LEU A 121 -0.04 0.74 -8.19
N LEU A 122 -0.25 -0.50 -8.63
CA LEU A 122 -1.13 -0.91 -9.74
C LEU A 122 -0.80 -0.24 -11.07
N GLY A 123 0.48 0.07 -11.27
CA GLY A 123 1.03 0.43 -12.58
C GLY A 123 1.22 -0.81 -13.44
N SER A 124 1.04 -0.65 -14.75
CA SER A 124 1.36 -1.68 -15.75
C SER A 124 2.66 -1.33 -16.47
N VAL A 125 3.55 -2.32 -16.60
CA VAL A 125 4.77 -2.23 -17.43
C VAL A 125 4.46 -2.53 -18.90
N ASP A 126 5.31 -2.10 -19.83
CA ASP A 126 5.13 -2.38 -21.26
C ASP A 126 5.64 -3.77 -21.62
N LEU A 127 4.76 -4.77 -21.51
CA LEU A 127 5.07 -6.16 -21.79
C LEU A 127 5.51 -6.40 -23.25
N GLU A 128 4.99 -5.63 -24.24
CA GLU A 128 5.41 -5.75 -25.65
C GLU A 128 6.84 -5.27 -25.88
N ARG A 129 7.30 -4.30 -25.08
CA ARG A 129 8.70 -3.86 -25.10
C ARG A 129 9.59 -4.90 -24.43
N ILE A 130 9.16 -5.45 -23.29
CA ILE A 130 9.91 -6.53 -22.62
C ILE A 130 10.01 -7.76 -23.52
N GLU A 131 8.96 -8.14 -24.24
CA GLU A 131 8.96 -9.26 -25.18
C GLU A 131 10.02 -9.06 -26.30
N ARG A 132 10.16 -7.84 -26.81
CA ARG A 132 11.22 -7.51 -27.79
C ARG A 132 12.62 -7.61 -27.19
N ILE A 133 12.82 -7.14 -25.96
CA ILE A 133 14.09 -7.25 -25.25
C ILE A 133 14.41 -8.73 -24.95
N TYR A 134 13.39 -9.51 -24.59
CA TYR A 134 13.46 -10.95 -24.41
C TYR A 134 13.95 -11.66 -25.68
N ASP A 135 13.34 -11.36 -26.83
CA ASP A 135 13.71 -11.95 -28.12
C ASP A 135 15.15 -11.63 -28.54
N GLU A 136 15.65 -10.45 -28.16
CA GLU A 136 17.01 -10.00 -28.51
C GLU A 136 18.09 -10.57 -27.57
N TYR A 137 17.82 -10.63 -26.26
CA TYR A 137 18.84 -10.94 -25.24
C TYR A 137 18.69 -12.32 -24.59
N ASP A 138 17.66 -13.09 -24.94
CA ASP A 138 17.45 -14.50 -24.56
C ASP A 138 17.58 -14.78 -23.05
N PHE A 139 16.58 -14.37 -22.27
CA PHE A 139 16.43 -14.64 -20.84
C PHE A 139 15.03 -15.20 -20.53
N LEU A 140 14.77 -15.79 -19.37
CA LEU A 140 13.40 -16.21 -19.04
C LEU A 140 12.52 -14.99 -18.69
N PHE A 141 11.42 -14.78 -19.39
CA PHE A 141 10.45 -13.74 -19.04
C PHE A 141 9.29 -14.32 -18.21
N VAL A 142 9.12 -13.82 -16.99
CA VAL A 142 8.12 -14.30 -16.03
C VAL A 142 7.17 -13.16 -15.65
N VAL A 143 5.87 -13.38 -15.82
CA VAL A 143 4.82 -12.43 -15.47
C VAL A 143 3.94 -13.02 -14.38
N ASP A 144 3.87 -12.35 -13.23
CA ASP A 144 2.92 -12.63 -12.16
C ASP A 144 1.65 -11.80 -12.39
N ASP A 145 0.56 -12.46 -12.76
CA ASP A 145 -0.75 -11.85 -13.03
C ASP A 145 -1.74 -12.00 -11.86
N THR A 146 -1.26 -12.32 -10.65
CA THR A 146 -2.09 -12.58 -9.45
C THR A 146 -3.15 -11.50 -9.22
N VAL A 147 -2.79 -10.22 -9.39
CA VAL A 147 -3.70 -9.08 -9.18
C VAL A 147 -4.75 -8.96 -10.29
N ALA A 148 -4.42 -9.35 -11.52
CA ALA A 148 -5.37 -9.33 -12.63
C ALA A 148 -6.47 -10.40 -12.48
N GLN A 149 -6.14 -11.52 -11.81
CA GLN A 149 -6.97 -12.69 -11.53
C GLN A 149 -7.81 -13.17 -12.72
N THR A 150 -7.31 -14.21 -13.38
CA THR A 150 -7.96 -14.78 -14.56
C THR A 150 -9.10 -15.75 -14.25
N ASP A 151 -9.15 -16.26 -13.01
CA ASP A 151 -10.12 -17.24 -12.48
C ASP A 151 -11.29 -16.61 -11.70
N PHE A 152 -12.35 -17.41 -11.46
CA PHE A 152 -13.57 -17.01 -10.74
C PHE A 152 -14.26 -15.79 -11.35
N GLU A 153 -14.57 -15.90 -12.64
CA GLU A 153 -15.04 -14.80 -13.50
C GLU A 153 -16.18 -13.97 -12.89
N GLU A 154 -17.25 -14.61 -12.39
CA GLU A 154 -18.39 -13.90 -11.80
C GLU A 154 -17.98 -13.02 -10.60
N ARG A 155 -17.12 -13.56 -9.73
CA ARG A 155 -16.58 -12.84 -8.58
C ARG A 155 -15.74 -11.66 -9.02
N VAL A 156 -14.81 -11.89 -9.96
CA VAL A 156 -13.89 -10.85 -10.45
C VAL A 156 -14.66 -9.73 -11.15
N ILE A 157 -15.70 -10.04 -11.93
CA ILE A 157 -16.56 -9.04 -12.57
C ILE A 157 -17.22 -8.17 -11.51
N LYS A 158 -17.87 -8.77 -10.51
CA LYS A 158 -18.59 -8.01 -9.48
C LYS A 158 -17.63 -7.19 -8.61
N ALA A 159 -16.53 -7.80 -8.17
CA ALA A 159 -15.52 -7.13 -7.36
C ALA A 159 -14.85 -5.99 -8.14
N SER A 160 -14.63 -6.14 -9.44
CA SER A 160 -14.05 -5.09 -10.28
C SER A 160 -14.99 -3.91 -10.49
N GLN A 161 -16.30 -4.17 -10.67
CA GLN A 161 -17.31 -3.11 -10.70
C GLN A 161 -17.34 -2.32 -9.39
N ASN A 162 -17.33 -3.04 -8.26
CA ASN A 162 -17.29 -2.42 -6.93
C ASN A 162 -15.99 -1.59 -6.73
N ALA A 163 -14.84 -2.11 -7.14
CA ALA A 163 -13.56 -1.42 -7.02
C ALA A 163 -13.48 -0.14 -7.87
N GLN A 164 -13.99 -0.20 -9.11
CA GLN A 164 -14.12 0.96 -9.97
C GLN A 164 -14.97 2.05 -9.31
N HIS A 165 -16.14 1.68 -8.78
CA HIS A 165 -17.05 2.60 -8.13
C HIS A 165 -16.41 3.27 -6.90
N ILE A 166 -15.76 2.48 -6.05
CA ILE A 166 -15.04 3.00 -4.87
C ILE A 166 -13.88 3.92 -5.30
N ALA A 167 -13.09 3.54 -6.31
CA ALA A 167 -12.02 4.38 -6.83
C ALA A 167 -12.54 5.75 -7.31
N ASP A 168 -13.70 5.78 -7.96
CA ASP A 168 -14.32 7.02 -8.46
C ASP A 168 -14.86 7.91 -7.33
N ILE A 169 -15.33 7.32 -6.21
CA ILE A 169 -15.67 8.06 -4.99
C ILE A 169 -14.42 8.66 -4.34
N LEU A 170 -13.40 7.82 -4.13
CA LEU A 170 -12.16 8.20 -3.45
C LEU A 170 -11.43 9.35 -4.17
N ARG A 171 -11.36 9.31 -5.51
CA ARG A 171 -10.71 10.35 -6.33
C ARG A 171 -11.30 11.74 -6.17
N LYS A 172 -12.57 11.84 -5.79
CA LYS A 172 -13.28 13.12 -5.63
C LYS A 172 -13.11 13.70 -4.22
N HIS A 173 -12.62 12.92 -3.27
CA HIS A 173 -12.63 13.31 -1.87
C HIS A 173 -11.45 14.22 -1.49
N SER A 174 -11.72 15.27 -0.71
CA SER A 174 -10.76 16.33 -0.37
C SER A 174 -9.53 15.82 0.41
N SER A 175 -9.69 14.78 1.23
CA SER A 175 -8.60 14.18 2.02
C SER A 175 -7.68 13.25 1.22
N VAL A 176 -8.12 12.78 0.05
CA VAL A 176 -7.37 11.84 -0.78
C VAL A 176 -6.40 12.63 -1.68
N GLY A 177 -5.14 12.19 -1.73
CA GLY A 177 -4.13 12.76 -2.61
C GLY A 177 -4.08 12.04 -3.95
N GLN A 178 -3.98 10.70 -3.91
CA GLN A 178 -3.90 9.86 -5.09
C GLN A 178 -4.58 8.51 -4.85
N VAL A 179 -5.27 8.02 -5.88
CA VAL A 179 -5.85 6.67 -5.93
C VAL A 179 -5.12 5.88 -7.01
N TYR A 180 -4.44 4.83 -6.58
CA TYR A 180 -3.80 3.84 -7.43
C TYR A 180 -4.83 2.80 -7.83
N TYR A 181 -5.21 2.81 -9.10
CA TYR A 181 -6.12 1.86 -9.73
C TYR A 181 -5.88 1.90 -11.25
N PRO A 182 -5.83 0.76 -11.98
CA PRO A 182 -5.35 0.77 -13.37
C PRO A 182 -6.18 1.66 -14.29
N LYS A 183 -7.51 1.74 -14.11
CA LYS A 183 -8.32 2.71 -14.87
C LYS A 183 -8.09 4.12 -14.36
N GLY A 184 -7.64 5.01 -15.22
CA GLY A 184 -7.27 6.39 -14.91
C GLY A 184 -5.84 6.56 -14.44
N SER A 185 -5.02 5.50 -14.46
CA SER A 185 -3.58 5.60 -14.19
C SER A 185 -2.82 6.12 -15.43
N PRO A 186 -1.59 6.65 -15.26
CA PRO A 186 -0.73 7.02 -16.38
C PRO A 186 -0.42 5.84 -17.33
N THR A 187 -0.46 4.61 -16.81
CA THR A 187 -0.18 3.37 -17.56
C THR A 187 -1.44 2.61 -17.97
N GLN A 188 -2.63 3.23 -17.91
CA GLN A 188 -3.89 2.60 -18.29
C GLN A 188 -3.81 1.98 -19.69
N GLN A 189 -3.21 2.69 -20.67
CA GLN A 189 -3.11 2.21 -22.04
C GLN A 189 -2.34 0.89 -22.16
N LEU A 190 -1.33 0.68 -21.32
CA LEU A 190 -0.58 -0.58 -21.26
C LEU A 190 -1.46 -1.70 -20.68
N HIS A 191 -2.22 -1.40 -19.63
CA HIS A 191 -3.18 -2.35 -19.06
C HIS A 191 -4.25 -2.79 -20.07
N GLU A 192 -4.79 -1.86 -20.86
CA GLU A 192 -5.87 -2.11 -21.83
C GLU A 192 -5.48 -3.08 -22.94
N LYS A 193 -4.18 -3.17 -23.29
CA LYS A 193 -3.69 -4.12 -24.30
C LYS A 193 -3.94 -5.57 -23.90
N TYR A 194 -3.84 -5.86 -22.59
CA TYR A 194 -3.94 -7.22 -22.04
C TYR A 194 -5.26 -7.49 -21.31
N LYS A 195 -6.02 -6.44 -21.00
CA LYS A 195 -7.35 -6.57 -20.41
C LYS A 195 -8.29 -7.30 -21.37
N ARG A 196 -8.89 -8.39 -20.90
CA ARG A 196 -9.88 -9.15 -21.69
C ARG A 196 -11.06 -8.26 -22.12
N PRO A 197 -11.55 -8.37 -23.37
CA PRO A 197 -12.67 -7.56 -23.85
C PRO A 197 -13.90 -7.65 -22.93
N GLY A 198 -14.49 -6.49 -22.62
CA GLY A 198 -15.66 -6.40 -21.74
C GLY A 198 -15.39 -6.70 -20.26
N LYS A 199 -14.14 -6.90 -19.84
CA LYS A 199 -13.76 -7.08 -18.42
C LYS A 199 -13.30 -5.78 -17.78
N GLY A 200 -13.31 -5.75 -16.44
CA GLY A 200 -12.87 -4.62 -15.62
C GLY A 200 -11.36 -4.62 -15.34
N TYR A 201 -10.91 -3.73 -14.47
CA TYR A 201 -9.48 -3.47 -14.16
C TYR A 201 -9.04 -4.13 -12.84
N GLY A 202 -9.69 -5.23 -12.46
CA GLY A 202 -9.45 -5.92 -11.20
C GLY A 202 -10.13 -5.25 -10.01
N TYR A 203 -9.86 -5.79 -8.83
CA TYR A 203 -10.56 -5.55 -7.56
C TYR A 203 -9.69 -4.89 -6.47
N LEU A 204 -8.42 -4.64 -6.78
CA LEU A 204 -7.45 -4.07 -5.85
C LEU A 204 -7.29 -2.57 -6.12
N LEU A 205 -7.19 -1.75 -5.08
CA LEU A 205 -6.83 -0.34 -5.17
C LEU A 205 -5.97 0.08 -3.97
N SER A 206 -5.14 1.11 -4.15
CA SER A 206 -4.38 1.73 -3.06
C SER A 206 -4.63 3.23 -2.99
N ILE A 207 -4.49 3.80 -1.80
CA ILE A 207 -4.84 5.19 -1.51
C ILE A 207 -3.68 5.85 -0.79
N ARG A 208 -3.19 6.94 -1.38
CA ARG A 208 -2.32 7.90 -0.71
C ARG A 208 -3.17 9.09 -0.28
N PHE A 209 -3.26 9.31 1.03
CA PHE A 209 -3.92 10.49 1.59
C PHE A 209 -2.99 11.70 1.60
N LYS A 210 -3.57 12.90 1.69
CA LYS A 210 -2.80 14.15 1.78
C LYS A 210 -2.00 14.27 3.08
N THR A 211 -2.45 13.61 4.14
CA THR A 211 -1.77 13.61 5.44
C THR A 211 -1.76 12.20 6.05
N PRO A 212 -0.74 11.87 6.86
CA PRO A 212 -0.73 10.65 7.66
C PRO A 212 -1.96 10.50 8.57
N ALA A 213 -2.40 11.59 9.20
CA ALA A 213 -3.54 11.59 10.11
C ALA A 213 -4.84 11.17 9.40
N ALA A 214 -5.05 11.65 8.16
CA ALA A 214 -6.19 11.24 7.36
C ALA A 214 -6.13 9.76 6.96
N ALA A 215 -4.95 9.24 6.58
CA ALA A 215 -4.78 7.83 6.27
C ALA A 215 -5.08 6.91 7.46
N ILE A 216 -4.55 7.26 8.64
CA ILE A 216 -4.78 6.51 9.89
C ILE A 216 -6.27 6.53 10.24
N ALA A 217 -6.87 7.72 10.27
CA ALA A 217 -8.30 7.86 10.60
C ALA A 217 -9.21 7.13 9.60
N PHE A 218 -8.88 7.17 8.29
CA PHE A 218 -9.60 6.41 7.27
C PHE A 218 -9.49 4.91 7.53
N HIS A 219 -8.26 4.39 7.70
CA HIS A 219 -8.03 2.97 7.90
C HIS A 219 -8.74 2.44 9.15
N ASP A 220 -8.69 3.18 10.26
CA ASP A 220 -9.29 2.78 11.53
C ASP A 220 -10.83 2.80 11.47
N ALA A 221 -11.40 3.76 10.74
CA ALA A 221 -12.85 3.88 10.58
C ALA A 221 -13.44 3.01 9.45
N LEU A 222 -12.61 2.45 8.57
CA LEU A 222 -13.06 1.56 7.50
C LEU A 222 -13.49 0.20 8.09
N ASP A 223 -14.79 0.02 8.32
CA ASP A 223 -15.36 -1.18 8.95
C ASP A 223 -15.48 -2.35 7.96
N VAL A 224 -14.34 -2.95 7.65
CA VAL A 224 -14.18 -4.14 6.81
C VAL A 224 -13.12 -5.05 7.44
N ALA A 225 -13.02 -6.30 6.98
CA ALA A 225 -11.99 -7.19 7.46
C ALA A 225 -10.59 -6.61 7.22
N LYS A 226 -9.67 -6.78 8.17
CA LYS A 226 -8.30 -6.28 8.07
C LYS A 226 -7.34 -7.42 7.78
N GLY A 227 -6.56 -7.30 6.71
CA GLY A 227 -5.61 -8.35 6.36
C GLY A 227 -4.78 -8.04 5.12
N PRO A 228 -3.62 -8.69 4.98
CA PRO A 228 -2.67 -8.45 3.88
C PRO A 228 -2.98 -9.23 2.61
N SER A 229 -4.00 -10.09 2.63
CA SER A 229 -4.40 -10.87 1.47
C SER A 229 -5.28 -10.04 0.52
N LEU A 230 -5.77 -10.67 -0.54
CA LEU A 230 -6.57 -10.06 -1.61
C LEU A 230 -7.41 -11.14 -2.34
N GLY A 231 -8.37 -10.71 -3.16
CA GLY A 231 -9.15 -11.60 -4.03
C GLY A 231 -10.28 -12.38 -3.34
N THR A 232 -10.64 -12.00 -2.12
CA THR A 232 -11.70 -12.61 -1.31
C THR A 232 -13.11 -12.19 -1.74
N ASN A 233 -14.13 -12.92 -1.26
CA ASN A 233 -15.54 -12.55 -1.48
C ASN A 233 -15.96 -11.32 -0.66
N PHE A 234 -15.23 -11.00 0.39
CA PHE A 234 -15.45 -9.84 1.25
C PHE A 234 -14.29 -8.87 1.13
N THR A 235 -14.53 -7.61 1.45
CA THR A 235 -13.57 -6.52 1.33
C THR A 235 -12.53 -6.61 2.45
N LEU A 236 -11.27 -6.43 2.06
CA LEU A 236 -10.11 -6.39 2.96
C LEU A 236 -9.46 -5.01 2.90
N GLY A 237 -9.23 -4.41 4.07
CA GLY A 237 -8.42 -3.21 4.23
C GLY A 237 -7.05 -3.54 4.83
N CYS A 238 -6.00 -2.84 4.39
CA CYS A 238 -4.64 -3.05 4.86
C CYS A 238 -3.87 -1.73 4.93
N ALA A 239 -3.20 -1.45 6.05
CA ALA A 239 -2.13 -0.46 6.11
C ALA A 239 -0.86 -1.05 5.46
N TYR A 240 -0.83 -1.08 4.12
CA TYR A 240 0.03 -1.97 3.33
C TYR A 240 1.51 -1.84 3.69
N THR A 241 2.06 -0.64 3.64
CA THR A 241 3.50 -0.42 3.85
C THR A 241 3.92 -0.79 5.27
N LEU A 242 3.11 -0.44 6.27
CA LEU A 242 3.35 -0.82 7.66
C LEU A 242 3.22 -2.33 7.91
N PHE A 243 2.47 -3.05 7.06
CA PHE A 243 2.35 -4.49 7.17
C PHE A 243 3.45 -5.24 6.42
N ALA A 244 3.70 -4.86 5.17
CA ALA A 244 4.57 -5.59 4.24
C ALA A 244 6.04 -5.14 4.30
N HIS A 245 6.28 -3.89 4.69
CA HIS A 245 7.58 -3.22 4.58
C HIS A 245 7.98 -2.50 5.88
N TYR A 246 7.51 -2.99 7.04
CA TYR A 246 7.70 -2.33 8.33
C TYR A 246 9.17 -2.03 8.66
N ASP A 247 10.07 -2.97 8.33
CA ASP A 247 11.50 -2.86 8.60
C ASP A 247 12.29 -2.13 7.49
N GLU A 248 11.62 -1.71 6.41
CA GLU A 248 12.25 -1.14 5.19
C GLU A 248 11.49 0.07 4.65
N LEU A 249 10.88 0.87 5.53
CA LEU A 249 10.04 2.01 5.16
C LEU A 249 10.75 3.07 4.31
N GLU A 250 12.02 3.36 4.61
CA GLU A 250 12.81 4.34 3.85
C GLU A 250 13.04 3.86 2.41
N TRP A 251 13.44 2.59 2.26
CA TRP A 251 13.56 1.95 0.95
C TRP A 251 12.23 1.95 0.20
N ALA A 252 11.12 1.57 0.85
CA ALA A 252 9.81 1.57 0.20
C ALA A 252 9.38 2.97 -0.30
N GLU A 253 9.72 4.03 0.43
CA GLU A 253 9.43 5.42 0.04
C GLU A 253 10.19 5.84 -1.24
N GLU A 254 11.41 5.32 -1.48
CA GLU A 254 12.17 5.57 -2.72
C GLU A 254 11.39 5.14 -3.98
N TYR A 255 10.59 4.08 -3.86
CA TYR A 255 9.75 3.53 -4.93
C TYR A 255 8.31 4.09 -4.88
N GLY A 256 8.07 5.15 -4.11
CA GLY A 256 6.77 5.81 -3.98
C GLY A 256 5.74 5.06 -3.09
N VAL A 257 6.15 3.99 -2.42
CA VAL A 257 5.29 3.21 -1.50
C VAL A 257 5.31 3.87 -0.12
N VAL A 258 4.49 4.92 0.02
CA VAL A 258 4.52 5.77 1.22
C VAL A 258 4.20 5.02 2.52
N LYS A 259 4.79 5.43 3.64
CA LYS A 259 4.57 4.79 4.97
C LYS A 259 3.09 4.56 5.31
N HIS A 260 2.22 5.52 5.01
CA HIS A 260 0.78 5.46 5.31
C HIS A 260 -0.08 5.15 4.08
N LEU A 261 0.34 4.17 3.27
CA LEU A 261 -0.45 3.67 2.15
C LEU A 261 -1.57 2.74 2.64
N VAL A 262 -2.81 3.04 2.26
CA VAL A 262 -3.97 2.18 2.54
C VAL A 262 -4.32 1.40 1.28
N ARG A 263 -4.31 0.06 1.35
CA ARG A 263 -4.74 -0.82 0.27
C ARG A 263 -6.09 -1.46 0.59
N ILE A 264 -6.97 -1.52 -0.41
CA ILE A 264 -8.27 -2.16 -0.31
C ILE A 264 -8.39 -3.23 -1.40
N SER A 265 -8.58 -4.49 -1.00
CA SER A 265 -9.06 -5.54 -1.89
C SER A 265 -10.57 -5.60 -1.77
N VAL A 266 -11.27 -5.11 -2.78
CA VAL A 266 -12.73 -4.96 -2.77
C VAL A 266 -13.39 -6.32 -3.04
N GLY A 267 -14.38 -6.66 -2.23
CA GLY A 267 -15.16 -7.89 -2.36
C GLY A 267 -16.42 -7.73 -3.22
N ILE A 268 -17.34 -8.68 -3.08
CA ILE A 268 -18.59 -8.75 -3.83
C ILE A 268 -19.82 -8.31 -3.02
N GLU A 269 -19.60 -7.53 -1.95
CA GLU A 269 -20.69 -7.00 -1.15
C GLU A 269 -21.65 -6.10 -1.95
N ASN A 270 -22.81 -5.84 -1.35
CA ASN A 270 -23.78 -4.90 -1.90
C ASN A 270 -23.17 -3.48 -1.96
N GLU A 271 -23.47 -2.77 -3.05
CA GLU A 271 -22.94 -1.43 -3.30
C GLU A 271 -23.29 -0.44 -2.18
N ARG A 272 -24.51 -0.47 -1.64
CA ARG A 272 -24.90 0.43 -0.54
C ARG A 272 -24.08 0.21 0.72
N PHE A 273 -23.78 -1.05 1.04
CA PHE A 273 -22.92 -1.37 2.17
C PHE A 273 -21.52 -0.78 1.96
N LEU A 274 -20.95 -0.96 0.76
CA LEU A 274 -19.65 -0.40 0.40
C LEU A 274 -19.65 1.13 0.45
N ASP A 275 -20.70 1.78 -0.03
CA ASP A 275 -20.86 3.23 0.05
C ASP A 275 -20.89 3.74 1.50
N GLU A 276 -21.64 3.06 2.37
CA GLU A 276 -21.76 3.42 3.79
C GLU A 276 -20.43 3.29 4.53
N VAL A 277 -19.70 2.20 4.35
CA VAL A 277 -18.40 1.99 5.01
C VAL A 277 -17.32 2.94 4.46
N ILE A 278 -17.29 3.17 3.15
CA ILE A 278 -16.34 4.10 2.53
C ILE A 278 -16.64 5.54 2.94
N LYS A 279 -17.91 5.95 2.96
CA LYS A 279 -18.32 7.27 3.42
C LYS A 279 -17.91 7.50 4.87
N THR A 280 -18.19 6.55 5.75
CA THR A 280 -17.83 6.65 7.18
C THR A 280 -16.32 6.83 7.37
N ALA A 281 -15.52 6.08 6.61
CA ALA A 281 -14.06 6.20 6.63
C ALA A 281 -13.56 7.54 6.07
N LEU A 282 -14.15 8.03 4.98
CA LEU A 282 -13.82 9.33 4.39
C LEU A 282 -14.16 10.50 5.31
N ASP A 283 -15.32 10.45 5.99
CA ASP A 283 -15.73 11.45 6.98
C ASP A 283 -14.74 11.50 8.15
N ALA A 284 -14.20 10.35 8.58
CA ALA A 284 -13.16 10.29 9.60
C ALA A 284 -11.85 10.92 9.12
N ALA A 285 -11.45 10.64 7.88
CA ALA A 285 -10.26 11.21 7.26
C ALA A 285 -10.35 12.76 7.15
N GLU A 286 -11.52 13.28 6.78
CA GLU A 286 -11.77 14.73 6.72
C GLU A 286 -11.66 15.41 8.10
N ARG A 287 -12.30 14.83 9.13
CA ARG A 287 -12.20 15.36 10.50
C ARG A 287 -10.76 15.40 11.02
N ALA A 288 -9.96 14.39 10.69
CA ALA A 288 -8.54 14.35 11.06
C ALA A 288 -7.74 15.48 10.39
N ASN A 289 -7.99 15.76 9.11
CA ASN A 289 -7.36 16.87 8.39
C ASN A 289 -7.70 18.25 8.99
N VAL A 290 -8.97 18.47 9.35
CA VAL A 290 -9.41 19.74 9.95
C VAL A 290 -8.75 19.95 11.33
N SER A 291 -8.63 18.90 12.13
CA SER A 291 -8.03 18.98 13.46
C SER A 291 -6.53 19.35 13.41
N SER A 292 -5.80 18.85 12.42
CA SER A 292 -4.41 19.25 12.17
C SER A 292 -4.29 20.72 11.75
N CYS A 293 -5.20 21.21 10.89
CA CYS A 293 -5.23 22.60 10.44
C CYS A 293 -5.60 23.58 11.57
N VAL A 294 -6.59 23.23 12.40
CA VAL A 294 -7.02 24.05 13.53
C VAL A 294 -5.92 24.14 14.60
N THR A 295 -5.20 23.04 14.86
CA THR A 295 -4.06 23.03 15.80
C THR A 295 -2.94 23.98 15.35
N LEU A 296 -2.61 23.98 14.05
CA LEU A 296 -1.62 24.92 13.48
C LEU A 296 -2.10 26.38 13.56
N SER A 297 -3.38 26.66 13.32
CA SER A 297 -3.93 28.03 13.37
C SER A 297 -4.02 28.62 14.79
N LEU A 298 -4.05 27.79 15.84
CA LEU A 298 -4.13 28.21 17.24
C LEU A 298 -2.75 28.35 17.91
N ALA A 299 -1.66 27.97 17.25
CA ALA A 299 -0.31 28.21 17.74
C ALA A 299 0.06 29.70 17.60
N TYR A 300 -0.22 30.50 18.63
CA TYR A 300 0.35 31.84 18.75
C TYR A 300 1.85 31.71 19.10
N VAL A 301 2.72 32.15 18.18
CA VAL A 301 4.15 32.32 18.46
C VAL A 301 4.32 33.56 19.34
N ARG A 302 4.77 33.38 20.59
CA ARG A 302 5.16 34.49 21.47
C ARG A 302 6.68 34.64 21.37
N LEU A 303 7.15 35.73 20.75
CA LEU A 303 8.55 36.13 20.84
C LEU A 303 8.83 36.59 22.28
N ILE A 304 9.71 35.88 22.98
CA ILE A 304 10.32 36.37 24.22
C ILE A 304 11.66 36.98 23.80
N ARG A 305 11.80 38.29 23.96
CA ARG A 305 13.09 38.98 23.90
C ARG A 305 13.56 39.16 25.33
N ASP A 306 14.85 38.93 25.59
CA ASP A 306 15.49 39.20 26.89
C ASP A 306 15.65 40.72 27.11
N ASP A 307 14.53 41.44 27.15
CA ASP A 307 14.46 42.82 27.59
C ASP A 307 13.37 42.94 28.67
N PRO A 308 13.75 43.22 29.93
CA PRO A 308 12.81 43.34 31.04
C PRO A 308 11.83 44.52 30.90
N ASN A 309 11.97 45.38 29.89
CA ASN A 309 11.07 46.50 29.61
C ASN A 309 10.18 46.31 28.37
N ASP A 310 10.31 45.20 27.61
CA ASP A 310 9.51 44.99 26.40
C ASP A 310 8.09 44.48 26.77
N LYS A 311 7.08 45.30 26.46
CA LYS A 311 5.67 44.91 26.62
C LYS A 311 5.32 43.90 25.54
N HIS A 312 5.55 42.63 25.82
CA HIS A 312 5.25 41.46 24.99
C HIS A 312 4.14 41.70 23.94
N LYS A 313 4.51 41.78 22.66
CA LYS A 313 3.55 41.88 21.55
C LYS A 313 3.11 40.50 21.10
N PHE A 314 1.80 40.32 20.93
CA PHE A 314 1.23 39.21 20.16
C PHE A 314 1.34 39.57 18.67
N LEU A 315 2.08 38.78 17.90
CA LEU A 315 2.13 38.93 16.45
C LEU A 315 1.07 38.02 15.82
N ALA A 316 0.09 38.62 15.18
CA ALA A 316 -0.85 37.92 14.31
C ALA A 316 -0.45 38.22 12.86
N GLY A 317 -0.02 37.20 12.11
CA GLY A 317 0.03 37.22 10.64
C GLY A 317 1.08 38.11 9.98
N SER A 318 2.33 38.15 10.45
CA SER A 318 3.43 38.80 9.71
C SER A 318 4.65 37.88 9.58
N SER A 319 5.33 37.95 8.43
CA SER A 319 6.55 37.18 8.12
C SER A 319 7.66 37.45 9.15
N LEU A 320 8.24 36.38 9.71
CA LEU A 320 9.31 36.44 10.70
C LEU A 320 10.67 36.29 10.00
N ASP A 321 11.55 37.27 10.16
CA ASP A 321 12.94 37.21 9.69
C ASP A 321 13.79 36.54 10.80
N ILE A 322 14.40 35.39 10.49
CA ILE A 322 15.00 34.48 11.48
C ILE A 322 16.52 34.57 11.38
N THR A 323 17.12 35.59 12.01
CA THR A 323 18.57 35.73 12.16
C THR A 323 19.03 35.75 13.63
N THR A 324 18.14 35.41 14.57
CA THR A 324 18.47 35.36 16.00
C THR A 324 17.91 34.08 16.62
N ARG A 325 18.74 33.36 17.38
CA ARG A 325 18.36 32.17 18.15
C ARG A 325 17.12 32.47 19.00
N LEU A 326 16.03 31.76 18.78
CA LEU A 326 14.78 31.90 19.53
C LEU A 326 14.52 30.63 20.34
N GLU A 327 14.36 30.76 21.65
CA GLU A 327 13.71 29.73 22.45
C GLU A 327 12.19 29.85 22.27
N LEU A 328 11.58 28.81 21.69
CA LEU A 328 10.15 28.75 21.43
C LEU A 328 9.45 27.96 22.55
N SER A 329 8.66 28.65 23.37
CA SER A 329 7.73 28.02 24.31
C SER A 329 6.31 28.08 23.76
N ILE A 330 5.76 26.93 23.36
CA ILE A 330 4.41 26.81 22.80
C ILE A 330 3.41 26.60 23.96
N TYR A 331 2.40 27.48 24.07
CA TYR A 331 1.30 27.33 25.03
C TYR A 331 -0.01 27.05 24.29
N VAL A 332 -0.67 25.94 24.63
CA VAL A 332 -1.98 25.57 24.10
C VAL A 332 -3.06 25.93 25.12
N PHE A 333 -4.02 26.77 24.76
CA PHE A 333 -5.15 27.13 25.61
C PHE A 333 -6.45 26.47 25.10
N PRO A 334 -7.25 25.82 25.96
CA PRO A 334 -8.59 25.38 25.59
C PRO A 334 -9.53 26.58 25.36
N ARG A 335 -10.37 26.51 24.33
CA ARG A 335 -11.37 27.54 24.00
C ARG A 335 -12.40 27.69 25.14
N GLY A 336 -12.58 28.91 25.64
CA GLY A 336 -13.73 29.26 26.48
C GLY A 336 -13.50 30.37 27.52
N LEU A 337 -13.02 31.55 27.13
CA LEU A 337 -13.12 32.77 27.95
C LEU A 337 -13.55 33.93 27.05
N ASN A 338 -14.82 34.31 27.18
CA ASN A 338 -15.43 35.42 26.45
C ASN A 338 -14.74 36.75 26.77
N ARG A 339 -14.50 37.54 25.73
CA ARG A 339 -14.08 38.94 25.80
C ARG A 339 -15.25 39.83 26.25
N SER A 340 -15.56 39.88 27.54
CA SER A 340 -16.31 40.98 28.17
C SER A 340 -16.68 40.63 29.62
N GLY A 341 -16.14 41.36 30.58
CA GLY A 341 -16.55 41.28 31.98
C GLY A 341 -15.39 41.52 32.93
N GLY A 342 -15.26 42.75 33.42
CA GLY A 342 -14.31 43.06 34.48
C GLY A 342 -14.73 42.40 35.79
N MET A 343 -13.75 41.92 36.55
CA MET A 343 -13.86 41.85 38.00
C MET A 343 -12.48 42.00 38.64
N THR A 344 -12.53 42.72 39.75
CA THR A 344 -11.48 43.26 40.61
C THR A 344 -10.73 42.17 41.38
N GLY A 345 -9.51 42.49 41.82
CA GLY A 345 -8.52 41.51 42.25
C GLY A 345 -8.75 40.80 43.58
N TYR A 346 -8.23 39.58 43.70
CA TYR A 346 -7.19 39.23 44.68
C TYR A 346 -6.52 37.88 44.33
N ASN A 347 -5.19 37.95 44.11
CA ASN A 347 -4.05 37.05 44.39
C ASN A 347 -4.12 35.49 44.35
N PRO A 348 -2.98 34.81 44.08
CA PRO A 348 -2.88 33.62 43.26
C PRO A 348 -2.42 32.42 44.09
N VAL A 349 -3.23 31.38 44.20
CA VAL A 349 -2.71 30.10 44.69
C VAL A 349 -2.33 29.26 43.48
N ALA A 350 -1.03 29.31 43.19
CA ALA A 350 -0.31 28.33 42.41
C ALA A 350 -0.58 26.91 42.95
N HIS A 351 -1.57 26.21 42.40
CA HIS A 351 -1.72 24.77 42.60
C HIS A 351 -1.91 24.09 41.23
N ASN A 352 -0.81 23.47 40.79
CA ASN A 352 -0.75 22.29 39.93
C ASN A 352 -1.63 22.24 38.67
N TRP A 353 -1.11 22.82 37.58
CA TRP A 353 -1.46 22.38 36.22
C TRP A 353 -0.45 21.38 35.61
N LYS A 354 0.41 20.79 36.43
CA LYS A 354 1.34 19.72 36.01
C LYS A 354 0.66 18.38 35.68
N SER A 355 -0.65 18.21 35.85
CA SER A 355 -1.29 16.89 35.77
C SER A 355 -2.39 16.71 34.72
N ILE A 356 -2.56 17.62 33.75
CA ILE A 356 -3.60 17.44 32.71
C ILE A 356 -3.03 17.29 31.29
N PHE A 357 -1.80 17.73 31.02
CA PHE A 357 -1.12 17.41 29.76
C PHE A 357 0.35 17.11 30.02
N GLY A 358 0.73 15.84 29.79
CA GLY A 358 2.11 15.37 29.87
C GLY A 358 2.99 16.05 28.82
N SER A 359 4.20 16.40 29.27
CA SER A 359 5.37 16.87 28.51
C SER A 359 5.21 18.12 27.63
N THR A 360 5.69 19.25 28.13
CA THR A 360 6.37 20.27 27.31
C THR A 360 7.43 19.57 26.47
N THR A 361 7.23 19.49 25.15
CA THR A 361 8.30 19.11 24.23
C THR A 361 9.01 20.39 23.85
N THR A 362 10.21 20.60 24.41
CA THR A 362 11.12 21.64 23.95
C THR A 362 11.86 21.08 22.75
N SER A 363 11.39 21.37 21.53
CA SER A 363 12.12 21.03 20.30
C SER A 363 13.05 22.19 19.99
N TYR A 364 14.36 21.95 20.01
CA TYR A 364 15.33 22.88 19.43
C TYR A 364 15.27 22.72 17.91
N LEU A 365 14.91 23.78 17.19
CA LEU A 365 15.24 23.90 15.77
C LEU A 365 16.75 24.19 15.71
N THR A 366 17.57 23.15 15.54
CA THR A 366 18.94 23.31 15.06
C THR A 366 18.89 23.29 13.54
N GLU A 367 19.39 24.38 12.95
CA GLU A 367 19.60 24.59 11.51
C GLU A 367 20.17 23.33 10.82
N TYR A 368 19.49 22.87 9.77
CA TYR A 368 20.02 22.51 8.45
C TYR A 368 18.87 22.43 7.43
#